data_AF-A0A956W390-F1
#
_entry.id   AF-A0A956W390-F1
#
_cell.length_a   1.000
_cell.length_b   1.000
_cell.length_c   1.000
_cell.angle_alpha   90.00
_cell.angle_beta   90.00
_cell.angle_gamma   90.00
#
_symmetry.space_group_name_H-M   'P 1'
#
loop_
_entity.id
_entity.type
_entity.pdbx_description
1 polymer ?
#
loop_
_entity_poly.entity_id
_entity_poly.type
_entity_poly.pdbx_seq_one_letter_code
_entity_poly.pdbx_strand_id
1 'polypeptide(L)'
;TGAPDPTVTSKYATGEAFWALALMHNLFPGEGWDVPAIAVADYLALHRDEVEQFEFPPWADQWAAYGLSEMRTWPISDVQADYARSLAERFGFLIRVESQRSDALLVKEIHGGPTRAAGHGTWVEGLTSLYRLAAVDDRLADIRSDLRDRIDCGAGMLVDRQVTSDAAATYDDPSVAEGAWFSNNVTRMDDQQHALSGLIRAAVIARKELE
;
A
#
# COMPACT_ATOMS: atom_id res chain seq x y z
N THR A 1 -21.75 -22.91 -1.74
CA THR A 1 -20.81 -24.04 -1.57
C THR A 1 -19.49 -23.63 -0.94
N GLY A 2 -19.15 -22.33 -0.79
CA GLY A 2 -17.83 -21.92 -0.26
C GLY A 2 -16.66 -22.31 -1.18
N ALA A 3 -16.93 -22.95 -2.32
CA ALA A 3 -15.95 -23.27 -3.34
C ALA A 3 -15.60 -21.97 -4.10
N PRO A 4 -14.33 -21.79 -4.50
CA PRO A 4 -13.93 -20.67 -5.36
C PRO A 4 -14.78 -20.62 -6.62
N ASP A 5 -15.20 -19.42 -7.00
CA ASP A 5 -15.87 -19.20 -8.27
C ASP A 5 -14.81 -19.11 -9.37
N PRO A 6 -14.73 -20.07 -10.32
CA PRO A 6 -13.72 -20.05 -11.37
C PRO A 6 -13.91 -18.90 -12.36
N THR A 7 -15.03 -18.18 -12.30
CA THR A 7 -15.31 -17.02 -13.15
C THR A 7 -14.85 -15.70 -12.54
N VAL A 8 -14.39 -15.71 -11.29
CA VAL A 8 -13.94 -14.51 -10.56
C VAL A 8 -12.47 -14.64 -10.23
N THR A 9 -11.67 -13.70 -10.72
CA THR A 9 -10.26 -13.56 -10.38
C THR A 9 -10.07 -12.42 -9.38
N SER A 10 -9.08 -12.57 -8.49
CA SER A 10 -8.68 -11.47 -7.61
C SER A 10 -8.07 -10.36 -8.46
N LYS A 11 -8.51 -9.11 -8.24
CA LYS A 11 -7.91 -7.91 -8.86
C LYS A 11 -6.44 -7.70 -8.48
N TYR A 12 -5.97 -8.41 -7.45
CA TYR A 12 -4.63 -8.30 -6.92
C TYR A 12 -3.74 -9.48 -7.29
N ALA A 13 -4.28 -10.55 -7.91
CA ALA A 13 -3.54 -11.78 -8.18
C ALA A 13 -2.29 -11.53 -9.05
N THR A 14 -2.40 -10.67 -10.06
CA THR A 14 -1.27 -10.34 -10.94
C THR A 14 -0.15 -9.62 -10.18
N GLY A 15 -0.50 -8.67 -9.31
CA GLY A 15 0.46 -7.97 -8.44
C GLY A 15 1.11 -8.89 -7.40
N GLU A 16 0.32 -9.79 -6.79
CA GLU A 16 0.81 -10.82 -5.85
C GLU A 16 1.81 -11.76 -6.51
N ALA A 17 1.48 -12.25 -7.71
CA ALA A 17 2.36 -13.09 -8.50
C ALA A 17 3.66 -12.37 -8.86
N PHE A 18 3.57 -11.11 -9.28
CA PHE A 18 4.76 -10.29 -9.55
C PHE A 18 5.68 -10.16 -8.33
N TRP A 19 5.12 -9.79 -7.18
CA TRP A 19 5.93 -9.67 -5.97
C TRP A 19 6.58 -10.99 -5.57
N ALA A 20 5.84 -12.10 -5.65
CA ALA A 20 6.39 -13.42 -5.39
C ALA A 20 7.55 -13.77 -6.34
N LEU A 21 7.42 -13.50 -7.64
CA LEU A 21 8.49 -13.75 -8.62
C LEU A 21 9.73 -12.89 -8.35
N ALA A 22 9.55 -11.62 -7.98
CA ALA A 22 10.65 -10.74 -7.61
C ALA A 22 11.38 -11.25 -6.35
N LEU A 23 10.63 -11.73 -5.34
CA LEU A 23 11.21 -12.38 -4.16
C LEU A 23 11.96 -13.67 -4.52
N MET A 24 11.42 -14.50 -5.41
CA MET A 24 12.07 -15.74 -5.84
C MET A 24 13.41 -15.46 -6.52
N HIS A 25 13.51 -14.43 -7.37
CA HIS A 25 14.80 -14.05 -7.94
C HIS A 25 15.80 -13.58 -6.88
N ASN A 26 15.36 -12.79 -5.90
CA ASN A 26 16.22 -12.32 -4.82
C ASN A 26 16.71 -13.48 -3.93
N LEU A 27 15.90 -14.52 -3.72
CA LEU A 27 16.24 -15.69 -2.91
C LEU A 27 17.06 -16.75 -3.68
N PHE A 28 16.81 -16.90 -4.97
CA PHE A 28 17.40 -17.93 -5.84
C PHE A 28 18.04 -17.29 -7.09
N PRO A 29 19.12 -16.51 -6.91
CA PRO A 29 19.75 -15.81 -8.02
C PRO A 29 20.32 -16.80 -9.05
N GLY A 30 20.07 -16.53 -10.33
CA GLY A 30 20.55 -17.35 -11.45
C GLY A 30 19.59 -18.46 -11.92
N GLU A 31 18.46 -18.67 -11.23
CA GLU A 31 17.43 -19.63 -11.68
C GLU A 31 16.47 -19.07 -12.75
N GLY A 32 16.67 -17.82 -13.17
CA GLY A 32 15.90 -17.20 -14.26
C GLY A 32 14.54 -16.63 -13.85
N TRP A 33 14.27 -16.46 -12.55
CA TRP A 33 13.04 -15.85 -12.02
C TRP A 33 12.86 -14.36 -12.39
N ASP A 34 13.94 -13.69 -12.79
CA ASP A 34 13.92 -12.31 -13.30
C ASP A 34 13.11 -12.18 -14.58
N VAL A 35 13.23 -13.15 -15.50
CA VAL A 35 12.53 -13.12 -16.78
C VAL A 35 11.01 -13.03 -16.61
N PRO A 36 10.34 -13.92 -15.86
CA PRO A 36 8.91 -13.79 -15.61
C PRO A 36 8.58 -12.58 -14.70
N ALA A 37 9.43 -12.21 -13.74
CA ALA A 37 9.17 -11.03 -12.91
C ALA A 37 9.11 -9.74 -13.74
N ILE A 38 10.08 -9.53 -14.64
CA ILE A 38 10.13 -8.39 -15.58
C ILE A 38 8.92 -8.42 -16.52
N ALA A 39 8.59 -9.59 -17.09
CA ALA A 39 7.45 -9.71 -17.98
C ALA A 39 6.12 -9.35 -17.29
N VAL A 40 5.92 -9.76 -16.04
CA VAL A 40 4.72 -9.38 -15.28
C VAL A 40 4.77 -7.90 -14.90
N ALA A 41 5.94 -7.35 -14.55
CA ALA A 41 6.09 -5.91 -14.28
C ALA A 41 5.68 -5.05 -15.50
N ASP A 42 6.11 -5.45 -16.70
CA ASP A 42 5.74 -4.78 -17.96
C ASP A 42 4.23 -4.93 -18.25
N TYR A 43 3.65 -6.11 -18.01
CA TYR A 43 2.22 -6.31 -18.16
C TYR A 43 1.41 -5.42 -17.19
N LEU A 44 1.82 -5.33 -15.92
CA LEU A 44 1.22 -4.44 -14.92
C LEU A 44 1.29 -2.97 -15.36
N ALA A 45 2.42 -2.56 -15.92
CA ALA A 45 2.67 -1.18 -16.34
C ALA A 45 1.90 -0.78 -17.61
N LEU A 46 1.76 -1.70 -18.57
CA LEU A 46 1.30 -1.38 -19.92
C LEU A 46 -0.12 -1.84 -20.23
N HIS A 47 -0.60 -2.91 -19.58
CA HIS A 47 -1.75 -3.67 -20.08
C HIS A 47 -2.78 -4.05 -19.03
N ARG A 48 -2.37 -4.36 -17.79
CA ARG A 48 -3.25 -4.95 -16.76
C ARG A 48 -4.57 -4.20 -16.63
N ASP A 49 -4.54 -2.89 -16.45
CA ASP A 49 -5.75 -2.15 -16.12
C ASP A 49 -6.77 -2.13 -17.27
N GLU A 50 -6.31 -2.13 -18.52
CA GLU A 50 -7.17 -2.23 -19.69
C GLU A 50 -7.71 -3.65 -19.86
N VAL A 51 -6.80 -4.64 -19.83
CA VAL A 51 -7.12 -6.06 -20.09
C VAL A 51 -8.01 -6.65 -18.98
N GLU A 52 -7.74 -6.31 -17.73
CA GLU A 52 -8.49 -6.76 -16.55
C GLU A 52 -9.65 -5.82 -16.19
N GLN A 53 -9.89 -4.78 -17.01
CA GLN A 53 -11.02 -3.87 -16.93
C GLN A 53 -11.14 -3.16 -15.58
N PHE A 54 -10.02 -2.67 -15.05
CA PHE A 54 -10.01 -1.97 -13.78
C PHE A 54 -10.53 -0.55 -13.91
N GLU A 55 -11.54 -0.24 -13.10
CA GLU A 55 -12.05 1.11 -12.97
C GLU A 55 -11.01 1.97 -12.23
N PHE A 56 -10.67 3.13 -12.79
CA PHE A 56 -9.74 4.12 -12.26
C PHE A 56 -8.24 3.73 -12.27
N PRO A 57 -7.63 3.62 -13.47
CA PRO A 57 -6.20 3.36 -13.62
C PRO A 57 -5.30 4.54 -13.14
N PRO A 58 -4.05 4.26 -12.69
CA PRO A 58 -3.59 2.92 -12.41
C PRO A 58 -4.31 2.36 -11.18
N TRP A 59 -4.62 1.06 -11.18
CA TRP A 59 -5.17 0.43 -9.97
C TRP A 59 -4.16 0.54 -8.82
N ALA A 60 -4.67 0.86 -7.63
CA ALA A 60 -3.87 1.10 -6.43
C ALA A 60 -3.35 -0.23 -5.86
N ASP A 61 -2.39 -0.82 -6.57
CA ASP A 61 -1.87 -2.16 -6.31
C ASP A 61 -0.62 -2.10 -5.43
N GLN A 62 -0.79 -2.35 -4.13
CA GLN A 62 0.32 -2.38 -3.18
C GLN A 62 1.30 -3.51 -3.45
N TRP A 63 0.83 -4.62 -4.04
CA TRP A 63 1.69 -5.75 -4.37
C TRP A 63 2.62 -5.40 -5.53
N ALA A 64 2.12 -4.66 -6.52
CA ALA A 64 2.96 -4.09 -7.56
C ALA A 64 4.06 -3.17 -6.98
N ALA A 65 3.71 -2.31 -6.02
CA ALA A 65 4.69 -1.48 -5.33
C ALA A 65 5.74 -2.31 -4.56
N TYR A 66 5.34 -3.45 -3.97
CA TYR A 66 6.28 -4.36 -3.30
C TYR A 66 7.26 -4.98 -4.29
N GLY A 67 6.76 -5.55 -5.39
CA GLY A 67 7.59 -6.15 -6.43
C GLY A 67 8.60 -5.16 -7.00
N LEU A 68 8.17 -3.93 -7.30
CA LEU A 68 9.07 -2.86 -7.77
C LEU A 68 10.15 -2.51 -6.72
N SER A 69 9.81 -2.50 -5.43
CA SER A 69 10.80 -2.29 -4.36
C SER A 69 11.77 -3.47 -4.20
N GLU A 70 11.37 -4.69 -4.53
CA GLU A 70 12.27 -5.86 -4.57
C GLU A 70 13.25 -5.77 -5.75
N MET A 71 12.82 -5.16 -6.86
CA MET A 71 13.63 -4.90 -8.05
C MET A 71 14.57 -3.69 -7.94
N ARG A 72 14.68 -3.03 -6.78
CA ARG A 72 15.46 -1.78 -6.63
C ARG A 72 16.95 -1.89 -6.99
N THR A 73 17.53 -3.09 -7.00
CA THR A 73 18.93 -3.34 -7.41
C THR A 73 19.04 -3.97 -8.80
N TRP A 74 17.92 -4.05 -9.52
CA TRP A 74 17.80 -4.64 -10.84
C TRP A 74 17.80 -3.53 -11.90
N PRO A 75 18.10 -3.85 -13.17
CA PRO A 75 17.94 -2.89 -14.26
C PRO A 75 16.46 -2.73 -14.64
N ILE A 76 15.72 -1.85 -13.96
CA ILE A 76 14.31 -1.58 -14.31
C ILE A 76 14.21 -0.64 -15.52
N SER A 77 13.23 -0.89 -16.39
CA SER A 77 13.01 -0.11 -17.62
C SER A 77 12.39 1.27 -17.32
N ASP A 78 12.38 2.19 -18.30
CA ASP A 78 11.70 3.48 -18.17
C ASP A 78 10.19 3.29 -17.95
N VAL A 79 9.60 2.30 -18.62
CA VAL A 79 8.18 1.92 -18.45
C VAL A 79 7.87 1.55 -16.99
N GLN A 80 8.76 0.77 -16.36
CA GLN A 80 8.57 0.34 -14.97
C GLN A 80 8.77 1.51 -13.99
N ALA A 81 9.70 2.43 -14.28
CA ALA A 81 9.88 3.65 -13.50
C ALA A 81 8.67 4.59 -13.61
N ASP A 82 8.13 4.80 -14.83
CA ASP A 82 6.93 5.60 -15.07
C ASP A 82 5.70 5.00 -14.38
N TYR A 83 5.60 3.67 -14.37
CA TYR A 83 4.56 2.97 -13.63
C TYR A 83 4.70 3.15 -12.11
N ALA A 84 5.93 3.07 -11.57
CA ALA A 84 6.19 3.34 -10.16
C ALA A 84 5.76 4.77 -9.75
N ARG A 85 6.03 5.76 -10.61
CA ARG A 85 5.57 7.15 -10.43
C ARG A 85 4.05 7.24 -10.45
N SER A 86 3.40 6.60 -11.42
CA SER A 86 1.93 6.60 -11.54
C SER A 86 1.26 5.94 -10.33
N LEU A 87 1.84 4.86 -9.79
CA LEU A 87 1.40 4.27 -8.52
C LEU A 87 1.58 5.23 -7.34
N ALA A 88 2.71 5.94 -7.25
CA ALA A 88 2.95 6.93 -6.20
C ALA A 88 1.89 8.05 -6.22
N GLU A 89 1.58 8.56 -7.41
CA GLU A 89 0.53 9.57 -7.62
C GLU A 89 -0.85 9.03 -7.19
N ARG A 90 -1.17 7.78 -7.57
CA ARG A 90 -2.43 7.14 -7.21
C ARG A 90 -2.58 6.99 -5.70
N PHE A 91 -1.59 6.45 -5.01
CA PHE A 91 -1.65 6.33 -3.55
C PHE A 91 -1.67 7.71 -2.88
N GLY A 92 -0.89 8.67 -3.38
CA GLY A 92 -0.87 10.04 -2.87
C GLY A 92 -2.23 10.75 -3.01
N PHE A 93 -2.93 10.51 -4.12
CA PHE A 93 -4.31 10.97 -4.32
C PHE A 93 -5.26 10.33 -3.30
N LEU A 94 -5.16 9.01 -3.08
CA LEU A 94 -6.00 8.31 -2.08
C LEU A 94 -5.77 8.84 -0.67
N ILE A 95 -4.51 9.07 -0.26
CA ILE A 95 -4.17 9.72 1.01
C ILE A 95 -4.77 11.13 1.11
N ARG A 96 -4.72 11.92 0.02
CA ARG A 96 -5.28 13.28 0.00
C ARG A 96 -6.80 13.30 0.14
N VAL A 97 -7.49 12.36 -0.50
CA VAL A 97 -8.94 12.22 -0.39
C VAL A 97 -9.29 11.75 1.03
N GLU A 98 -8.55 10.78 1.55
CA GLU A 98 -8.77 10.23 2.88
C GLU A 98 -8.56 11.26 4.00
N SER A 99 -7.62 12.19 3.84
CA SER A 99 -7.39 13.27 4.81
C SER A 99 -8.52 14.30 4.93
N GLN A 100 -9.52 14.21 4.05
CA GLN A 100 -10.72 15.04 4.10
C GLN A 100 -11.93 14.30 4.70
N ARG A 101 -11.76 13.02 5.06
CA ARG A 101 -12.82 12.19 5.62
C ARG A 101 -12.77 12.16 7.14
N SER A 102 -13.94 12.19 7.76
CA SER A 102 -14.11 11.99 9.19
C SER A 102 -15.52 11.48 9.48
N ASP A 103 -15.77 11.00 10.70
CA ASP A 103 -17.10 10.59 11.14
C ASP A 103 -17.99 11.76 11.61
N ALA A 104 -17.51 13.01 11.52
CA ALA A 104 -18.36 14.18 11.78
C ALA A 104 -19.48 14.25 10.72
N LEU A 105 -20.74 14.36 11.17
CA LEU A 105 -21.93 14.21 10.33
C LEU A 105 -21.84 14.97 8.99
N LEU A 106 -21.55 16.27 9.02
CA LEU A 106 -21.47 17.09 7.81
C LEU A 106 -20.33 16.67 6.87
N VAL A 107 -19.18 16.29 7.44
CA VAL A 107 -18.01 15.83 6.66
C VAL A 107 -18.30 14.47 6.02
N LYS A 108 -18.93 13.58 6.78
CA LYS A 108 -19.31 12.24 6.32
C LYS A 108 -20.31 12.28 5.17
N GLU A 109 -21.27 13.20 5.19
CA GLU A 109 -22.22 13.39 4.08
C GLU A 109 -21.55 13.93 2.81
N ILE A 110 -20.53 14.78 2.93
CA ILE A 110 -19.87 15.43 1.78
C ILE A 110 -18.72 14.58 1.21
N HIS A 111 -17.92 13.97 2.09
CA HIS A 111 -16.66 13.30 1.73
C HIS A 111 -16.67 11.79 1.97
N GLY A 112 -17.71 11.26 2.62
CA GLY A 112 -17.79 9.87 3.05
C GLY A 112 -17.15 9.62 4.41
N GLY A 113 -17.45 8.46 4.99
CA GLY A 113 -16.78 7.98 6.20
C GLY A 113 -15.33 7.55 5.93
N PRO A 114 -14.50 7.45 6.98
CA PRO A 114 -13.11 7.03 6.83
C PRO A 114 -13.01 5.62 6.21
N THR A 115 -11.99 5.43 5.38
CA THR A 115 -11.65 4.10 4.86
C THR A 115 -11.20 3.20 6.01
N ARG A 116 -11.50 1.90 5.89
CA ARG A 116 -11.01 0.89 6.84
C ARG A 116 -9.48 0.93 6.92
N ALA A 117 -8.95 0.61 8.10
CA ALA A 117 -7.52 0.61 8.35
C ALA A 117 -6.76 -0.39 7.47
N ALA A 118 -7.40 -1.48 7.03
CA ALA A 118 -6.80 -2.42 6.06
C ALA A 118 -6.39 -1.71 4.76
N GLY A 119 -7.34 -1.02 4.11
CA GLY A 119 -7.10 -0.33 2.85
C GLY A 119 -6.19 0.90 3.00
N HIS A 120 -6.32 1.64 4.10
CA HIS A 120 -5.41 2.75 4.37
C HIS A 120 -3.97 2.25 4.59
N GLY A 121 -3.81 1.20 5.40
CA GLY A 121 -2.53 0.56 5.68
C GLY A 121 -1.80 0.15 4.40
N THR A 122 -2.49 -0.51 3.46
CA THR A 122 -1.88 -0.92 2.19
C THR A 122 -1.39 0.26 1.33
N TRP A 123 -2.05 1.42 1.39
CA TRP A 123 -1.55 2.63 0.70
C TRP A 123 -0.23 3.11 1.31
N VAL A 124 -0.13 3.12 2.64
CA VAL A 124 1.12 3.48 3.33
C VAL A 124 2.21 2.47 3.00
N GLU A 125 1.91 1.17 3.03
CA GLU A 125 2.87 0.14 2.65
C GLU A 125 3.36 0.30 1.19
N GLY A 126 2.45 0.58 0.26
CA GLY A 126 2.77 0.88 -1.14
C GLY A 126 3.69 2.08 -1.27
N LEU A 127 3.34 3.22 -0.65
CA LEU A 127 4.16 4.43 -0.66
C LEU A 127 5.55 4.21 -0.07
N THR A 128 5.67 3.50 1.07
CA THR A 128 6.99 3.20 1.65
C THR A 128 7.83 2.28 0.76
N SER A 129 7.21 1.42 -0.05
CA SER A 129 7.92 0.58 -1.04
C SER A 129 8.47 1.45 -2.17
N LEU A 130 7.65 2.34 -2.70
CA LEU A 130 8.05 3.28 -3.76
C LEU A 130 9.12 4.26 -3.26
N TYR A 131 9.06 4.70 -2.00
CA TYR A 131 10.13 5.51 -1.38
C TYR A 131 11.47 4.79 -1.38
N ARG A 132 11.49 3.46 -1.14
CA ARG A 132 12.73 2.67 -1.17
C ARG A 132 13.30 2.53 -2.58
N LEU A 133 12.44 2.44 -3.59
CA LEU A 133 12.86 2.44 -4.99
C LEU A 133 13.40 3.83 -5.40
N ALA A 134 12.67 4.90 -5.08
CA ALA A 134 13.06 6.28 -5.35
C ALA A 134 14.36 6.71 -4.64
N ALA A 135 14.78 5.98 -3.62
CA ALA A 135 16.06 6.21 -2.94
C ALA A 135 17.27 5.70 -3.73
N VAL A 136 17.08 4.88 -4.77
CA VAL A 136 18.18 4.28 -5.55
C VAL A 136 18.03 4.46 -7.07
N ASP A 137 16.84 4.83 -7.56
CA ASP A 137 16.61 5.15 -8.97
C ASP A 137 16.53 6.67 -9.18
N ASP A 138 17.53 7.22 -9.88
CA ASP A 138 17.66 8.67 -10.12
C ASP A 138 16.45 9.27 -10.88
N ARG A 139 15.73 8.47 -11.67
CA ARG A 139 14.52 8.92 -12.41
C ARG A 139 13.33 9.20 -11.50
N LEU A 140 13.38 8.72 -10.25
CA LEU A 140 12.34 8.88 -9.24
C LEU A 140 12.81 9.74 -8.05
N ALA A 141 14.05 10.24 -8.08
CA ALA A 141 14.62 10.99 -6.97
C ALA A 141 13.83 12.28 -6.66
N ASP A 142 13.24 12.91 -7.67
CA ASP A 142 12.44 14.13 -7.56
C ASP A 142 11.15 13.94 -6.76
N ILE A 143 10.54 12.74 -6.77
CA ILE A 143 9.29 12.48 -6.03
C ILE A 143 9.53 11.98 -4.60
N ARG A 144 10.78 11.85 -4.16
CA ARG A 144 11.10 11.25 -2.87
C ARG A 144 10.60 12.07 -1.67
N SER A 145 10.65 13.40 -1.76
CA SER A 145 10.08 14.29 -0.74
C SER A 145 8.55 14.16 -0.68
N ASP A 146 7.91 14.14 -1.85
CA ASP A 146 6.45 14.05 -1.94
C ASP A 146 5.94 12.71 -1.39
N LEU A 147 6.63 11.62 -1.74
CA LEU A 147 6.38 10.30 -1.15
C LEU A 147 6.47 10.35 0.37
N ARG A 148 7.46 11.05 0.92
CA ARG A 148 7.62 11.16 2.37
C ARG A 148 6.46 11.91 3.01
N ASP A 149 6.07 13.05 2.47
CA ASP A 149 4.94 13.82 2.99
C ASP A 149 3.64 12.99 3.02
N ARG A 150 3.44 12.13 2.01
CA ARG A 150 2.26 11.26 1.95
C ARG A 150 2.35 10.07 2.91
N ILE A 151 3.54 9.51 3.12
CA ILE A 151 3.77 8.49 4.14
C ILE A 151 3.48 9.06 5.52
N ASP A 152 4.00 10.25 5.84
CA ASP A 152 3.81 10.88 7.16
C ASP A 152 2.34 11.23 7.39
N CYS A 153 1.65 11.78 6.38
CA CYS A 153 0.21 12.07 6.46
C CYS A 153 -0.62 10.78 6.66
N GLY A 154 -0.34 9.72 5.89
CA GLY A 154 -1.04 8.44 6.02
C GLY A 154 -0.80 7.76 7.37
N ALA A 155 0.46 7.71 7.80
CA ALA A 155 0.85 7.15 9.10
C ALA A 155 0.23 7.94 10.26
N GLY A 156 0.26 9.27 10.22
CA GLY A 156 -0.38 10.11 11.23
C GLY A 156 -1.87 9.83 11.37
N MET A 157 -2.59 9.75 10.24
CA MET A 157 -4.01 9.38 10.26
C MET A 157 -4.27 7.98 10.81
N LEU A 158 -3.38 7.01 10.58
CA LEU A 158 -3.51 5.68 11.19
C LEU A 158 -3.32 5.74 12.71
N VAL A 159 -2.32 6.49 13.21
CA VAL A 159 -2.11 6.68 14.66
C VAL A 159 -3.31 7.36 15.29
N ASP A 160 -3.83 8.43 14.69
CA ASP A 160 -5.00 9.17 15.20
C ASP A 160 -6.28 8.30 15.30
N ARG A 161 -6.34 7.22 14.52
CA ARG A 161 -7.48 6.29 14.48
C ARG A 161 -7.35 5.11 15.43
N GLN A 162 -6.23 4.99 16.16
CA GLN A 162 -6.07 3.95 17.17
C GLN A 162 -7.04 4.20 18.32
N VAL A 163 -7.61 3.12 18.85
CA VAL A 163 -8.38 3.19 20.10
C VAL A 163 -7.43 3.60 21.21
N THR A 164 -7.72 4.72 21.86
CA THR A 164 -6.95 5.24 23.00
C THR A 164 -7.21 4.39 24.26
N SER A 165 -6.34 4.50 25.26
CA SER A 165 -6.52 3.81 26.54
C SER A 165 -7.88 4.14 27.21
N ASP A 166 -8.30 5.41 27.13
CA ASP A 166 -9.60 5.86 27.66
C ASP A 166 -10.78 5.22 26.92
N ALA A 167 -10.71 5.13 25.59
CA ALA A 167 -11.75 4.48 24.79
C ALA A 167 -11.74 2.95 24.99
N ALA A 168 -10.57 2.35 25.14
CA ALA A 168 -10.41 0.92 25.40
C ALA A 168 -11.06 0.49 26.72
N ALA A 169 -11.07 1.37 27.74
CA ALA A 169 -11.66 1.10 29.05
C ALA A 169 -13.17 0.79 29.01
N THR A 170 -13.86 1.10 27.90
CA THR A 170 -15.28 0.76 27.71
C THR A 170 -15.53 -0.61 27.09
N TYR A 171 -14.47 -1.32 26.66
CA TYR A 171 -14.56 -2.66 26.09
C TYR A 171 -14.46 -3.75 27.16
N ASP A 172 -14.99 -4.94 26.89
CA ASP A 172 -14.92 -6.09 27.79
C ASP A 172 -13.47 -6.52 28.09
N ASP A 173 -12.57 -6.37 27.11
CA ASP A 173 -11.13 -6.57 27.26
C ASP A 173 -10.37 -5.33 26.73
N PRO A 174 -10.08 -4.34 27.60
CA PRO A 174 -9.37 -3.12 27.20
C PRO A 174 -8.00 -3.40 26.60
N SER A 175 -7.32 -4.46 27.04
CA SER A 175 -5.95 -4.77 26.59
C SER A 175 -5.87 -5.21 25.13
N VAL A 176 -6.97 -5.77 24.60
CA VAL A 176 -7.10 -6.17 23.19
C VAL A 176 -7.61 -5.02 22.33
N ALA A 177 -8.37 -4.08 22.91
CA ALA A 177 -8.93 -2.95 22.19
C ALA A 177 -7.94 -1.80 22.04
N GLU A 178 -7.10 -1.53 23.04
CA GLU A 178 -6.14 -0.42 23.00
C GLU A 178 -5.16 -0.56 21.83
N GLY A 179 -4.99 0.52 21.07
CA GLY A 179 -4.12 0.55 19.89
C GLY A 179 -4.71 -0.09 18.64
N ALA A 180 -5.86 -0.78 18.74
CA ALA A 180 -6.50 -1.44 17.62
C ALA A 180 -7.25 -0.45 16.71
N TRP A 181 -7.54 -0.89 15.49
CA TRP A 181 -8.36 -0.15 14.53
C TRP A 181 -9.74 -0.79 14.34
N PHE A 182 -10.79 0.02 14.48
CA PHE A 182 -12.17 -0.41 14.25
C PHE A 182 -12.83 0.41 13.15
N SER A 183 -13.81 -0.18 12.47
CA SER A 183 -14.70 0.55 11.58
C SER A 183 -16.12 0.02 11.77
N ASN A 184 -17.03 0.92 12.15
CA ASN A 184 -18.40 0.57 12.58
C ASN A 184 -18.41 -0.49 13.70
N ASN A 185 -17.56 -0.32 14.72
CA ASN A 185 -17.39 -1.25 15.84
C ASN A 185 -16.97 -2.69 15.46
N VAL A 186 -16.50 -2.89 14.23
CA VAL A 186 -16.00 -4.19 13.75
C VAL A 186 -14.55 -4.03 13.31
N THR A 187 -13.72 -4.99 13.70
CA THR A 187 -12.34 -5.12 13.24
C THR A 187 -12.11 -6.46 12.56
N ARG A 188 -11.14 -6.49 11.63
CA ARG A 188 -10.67 -7.69 10.92
C ARG A 188 -9.16 -7.82 11.11
N MET A 189 -8.62 -9.00 10.89
CA MET A 189 -7.17 -9.22 10.96
C MET A 189 -6.41 -8.24 10.04
N ASP A 190 -6.87 -8.09 8.79
CA ASP A 190 -6.28 -7.17 7.82
C ASP A 190 -6.26 -5.71 8.29
N ASP A 191 -7.27 -5.28 9.07
CA ASP A 191 -7.30 -3.91 9.62
C ASP A 191 -6.14 -3.69 10.59
N GLN A 192 -5.74 -4.72 11.33
CA GLN A 192 -4.62 -4.65 12.25
C GLN A 192 -3.29 -4.85 11.53
N GLN A 193 -3.21 -5.83 10.63
CA GLN A 193 -1.97 -6.21 9.96
C GLN A 193 -1.44 -5.11 9.06
N HIS A 194 -2.25 -4.57 8.15
CA HIS A 194 -1.78 -3.57 7.20
C HIS A 194 -1.53 -2.22 7.86
N ALA A 195 -2.35 -1.85 8.85
CA ALA A 195 -2.12 -0.62 9.61
C ALA A 195 -0.79 -0.69 10.38
N LEU A 196 -0.57 -1.78 11.13
CA LEU A 196 0.66 -1.98 11.89
C LEU A 196 1.89 -2.07 10.98
N SER A 197 1.81 -2.84 9.89
CA SER A 197 2.90 -2.98 8.93
C SER A 197 3.23 -1.65 8.25
N GLY A 198 2.21 -0.89 7.80
CA GLY A 198 2.37 0.46 7.27
C GLY A 198 3.09 1.39 8.25
N LEU A 199 2.66 1.41 9.52
CA LEU A 199 3.28 2.21 10.59
C LEU A 199 4.73 1.81 10.88
N ILE A 200 5.03 0.51 10.98
CA ILE A 200 6.40 0.03 11.21
C ILE A 200 7.32 0.47 10.07
N ARG A 201 6.85 0.36 8.82
CA ARG A 201 7.62 0.78 7.64
C ARG A 201 7.83 2.29 7.62
N ALA A 202 6.80 3.08 7.92
CA ALA A 202 6.91 4.54 8.04
C ALA A 202 7.88 4.96 9.15
N ALA A 203 7.85 4.29 10.30
CA ALA A 203 8.74 4.57 11.43
C ALA A 203 10.22 4.32 11.13
N VAL A 204 10.55 3.40 10.21
CA VAL A 204 11.94 3.21 9.75
C VAL A 204 12.41 4.39 8.91
N ILE A 205 11.52 4.93 8.05
CA ILE A 205 11.83 6.08 7.21
C ILE A 205 11.99 7.34 8.08
N ALA A 206 11.09 7.56 9.03
CA ALA A 206 11.17 8.69 9.96
C ALA A 206 12.42 8.68 10.84
N ARG A 207 12.86 7.51 11.33
CA ARG A 207 14.05 7.39 12.19
C ARG A 207 15.37 7.65 11.47
N LYS A 208 15.50 7.25 10.21
CA LYS A 208 16.73 7.45 9.40
C LYS A 208 17.14 8.91 9.21
N GLU A 209 16.26 9.86 9.54
CA GLU A 209 16.53 11.29 9.43
C GLU A 209 16.84 11.95 10.78
N LEU A 210 16.72 11.21 11.89
CA LEU A 210 17.14 11.66 13.22
C LEU A 210 18.60 11.26 13.53
N GLU A 211 19.22 10.46 12.66
CA GLU A 211 20.62 10.01 12.71
C GLU A 211 21.47 10.76 11.67
#